data_AF-A0A166E2S8-F1
#
_entry.id   AF-A0A166E2S8-F1
#
_cell.length_a   1.000
_cell.length_b   1.000
_cell.length_c   1.000
_cell.angle_alpha   90.00
_cell.angle_beta   90.00
_cell.angle_gamma   90.00
#
_symmetry.space_group_name_H-M   'P 1'
#
loop_
_entity.id
_entity.type
_entity.pdbx_description
1 polymer ?
#
loop_
_entity_poly.entity_id
_entity_poly.type
_entity_poly.pdbx_seq_one_letter_code
_entity_poly.pdbx_strand_id
1 'polypeptide(L)'
;IEHLEPDTLPLFAPILLGYYRPRLLLLTTPNYTYNQRFTPPHLPSPSGIPDPTKRTNRMFRHPDHKFEWTEEEWRDWCTSSAKEWGYEVDVGGVGKCVEVDEWGRDEHIGYASQTALFRLTSSPPPFTPPSRPNHSHTLLAHHIHTPHPSSRNPRPAQEILEGVRKQMKLWNVAEMTVQEVWAQHEISILCGGNVVALLDAIH
;
A
#
# COMPACT_ATOMS: atom_id res chain seq x y z
N ILE A 1 0.56 1.33 6.01
CA ILE A 1 -0.09 1.83 7.26
C ILE A 1 0.12 3.35 7.47
N GLU A 2 1.21 3.92 6.95
CA GLU A 2 1.66 5.31 6.97
C GLU A 2 0.69 6.39 6.47
N HIS A 3 -0.36 6.01 5.73
CA HIS A 3 -1.39 6.93 5.24
C HIS A 3 -2.55 7.14 6.23
N LEU A 4 -2.57 6.39 7.33
CA LEU A 4 -3.63 6.51 8.33
C LEU A 4 -3.48 7.79 9.14
N GLU A 5 -4.60 8.50 9.30
CA GLU A 5 -4.64 9.69 10.15
C GLU A 5 -4.27 9.34 11.61
N PRO A 6 -3.69 10.29 12.37
CA PRO A 6 -3.30 10.05 13.77
C PRO A 6 -4.41 9.49 14.66
N ASP A 7 -5.66 9.91 14.46
CA ASP A 7 -6.81 9.42 15.24
C ASP A 7 -7.31 8.05 14.75
N THR A 8 -6.93 7.64 13.53
CA THR A 8 -7.30 6.35 12.96
C THR A 8 -6.28 5.26 13.31
N LEU A 9 -4.99 5.61 13.38
CA LEU A 9 -3.91 4.66 13.62
C LEU A 9 -4.09 3.80 14.89
N PRO A 10 -4.52 4.35 16.05
CA PRO A 10 -4.77 3.55 17.26
C PRO A 10 -5.86 2.48 17.09
N LEU A 11 -6.78 2.66 16.13
CA LEU A 11 -7.85 1.71 15.85
C LEU A 11 -7.40 0.55 14.96
N PHE A 12 -6.23 0.65 14.32
CA PHE A 12 -5.76 -0.33 13.34
C PHE A 12 -5.58 -1.73 13.94
N ALA A 13 -4.80 -1.84 15.02
CA ALA A 13 -4.51 -3.13 15.67
C ALA A 13 -5.77 -3.76 16.32
N PRO A 14 -6.59 -3.03 17.11
CA PRO A 14 -7.83 -3.59 17.65
C PRO A 14 -8.79 -4.12 16.58
N ILE A 15 -8.91 -3.43 15.45
CA ILE A 15 -9.82 -3.84 14.36
C ILE A 15 -9.23 -5.02 13.58
N LEU A 16 -7.99 -4.93 13.08
CA LEU A 16 -7.44 -6.00 12.25
C LEU A 16 -7.03 -7.22 13.07
N LEU A 17 -6.24 -7.05 14.12
CA LEU A 17 -5.69 -8.16 14.89
C LEU A 17 -6.70 -8.70 15.92
N GLY A 18 -7.51 -7.83 16.51
CA GLY A 18 -8.54 -8.20 17.48
C GLY A 18 -9.83 -8.70 16.84
N TYR A 19 -10.52 -7.84 16.09
CA TYR A 19 -11.86 -8.13 15.54
C TYR A 19 -11.84 -9.06 14.32
N TYR A 20 -11.10 -8.70 13.25
CA TYR A 20 -11.03 -9.56 12.06
C TYR A 20 -10.18 -10.80 12.29
N ARG A 21 -9.13 -10.68 13.10
CA ARG A 21 -8.29 -11.76 13.62
C ARG A 21 -7.78 -12.74 12.53
N PRO A 22 -7.13 -12.26 11.46
CA PRO A 22 -6.67 -13.12 10.38
C PRO A 22 -5.59 -14.10 10.87
N ARG A 23 -5.48 -15.28 10.23
CA ARG A 23 -4.38 -16.22 10.53
C ARG A 23 -3.00 -15.64 10.27
N LEU A 24 -2.89 -14.81 9.23
CA LEU A 24 -1.67 -14.14 8.81
C LEU A 24 -2.01 -12.69 8.43
N LEU A 25 -1.16 -11.75 8.80
CA LEU A 25 -1.21 -10.37 8.33
C LEU A 25 0.21 -9.92 7.97
N LEU A 26 0.43 -9.56 6.71
CA LEU A 26 1.66 -8.93 6.25
C LEU A 26 1.45 -7.43 6.15
N LEU A 27 2.26 -6.67 6.86
CA LEU A 27 2.28 -5.22 6.80
C LEU A 27 3.59 -4.73 6.21
N THR A 28 3.51 -3.60 5.52
CA THR A 28 4.65 -2.84 5.05
C THR A 28 4.50 -1.37 5.41
N THR A 29 5.63 -0.70 5.61
CA THR A 29 5.72 0.75 5.81
C THR A 29 7.10 1.24 5.36
N PRO A 30 7.27 2.49 4.92
CA PRO A 30 8.59 3.07 4.69
C PRO A 30 9.48 3.03 5.95
N ASN A 31 10.78 2.89 5.76
CA ASN A 31 11.77 3.07 6.84
C ASN A 31 12.30 4.50 6.84
N TYR A 32 11.96 5.29 7.86
CA TYR A 32 12.44 6.67 7.97
C TYR A 32 13.98 6.75 7.99
N THR A 33 14.66 5.82 8.66
CA THR A 33 16.13 5.81 8.76
C THR A 33 16.78 5.71 7.38
N TYR A 34 16.13 5.00 6.44
CA TYR A 34 16.64 4.83 5.09
C TYR A 34 16.57 6.10 4.24
N ASN A 35 15.78 7.12 4.63
CA ASN A 35 15.70 8.39 3.91
C ASN A 35 17.06 9.07 3.79
N GLN A 36 17.98 8.81 4.72
CA GLN A 36 19.35 9.31 4.69
C GLN A 36 20.08 8.97 3.38
N ARG A 37 19.75 7.85 2.70
CA ARG A 37 20.34 7.52 1.38
C ARG A 37 20.06 8.57 0.31
N PHE A 38 18.97 9.31 0.43
CA PHE A 38 18.56 10.34 -0.53
C PHE A 38 19.03 11.74 -0.14
N THR A 39 19.78 11.86 0.96
CA THR A 39 20.21 13.15 1.51
C THR A 39 21.70 13.09 1.87
N PRO A 40 22.55 13.84 1.16
CA PRO A 40 23.92 14.11 1.59
C PRO A 40 23.96 14.68 3.02
N PRO A 41 24.88 14.21 3.88
CA PRO A 41 25.11 14.81 5.19
C PRO A 41 25.59 16.26 5.03
N HIS A 42 25.20 17.11 5.98
CA HIS A 42 25.56 18.53 6.05
C HIS A 42 24.88 19.47 5.04
N LEU A 43 23.83 19.02 4.34
CA LEU A 43 22.97 19.96 3.62
C LEU A 43 22.30 20.93 4.61
N PRO A 44 22.32 22.25 4.34
CA PRO A 44 21.71 23.26 5.21
C PRO A 44 20.18 23.10 5.30
N SER A 45 19.57 22.50 4.26
CA SER A 45 18.16 22.08 4.26
C SER A 45 18.09 20.61 3.86
N PRO A 46 17.58 19.71 4.72
CA PRO A 46 17.41 18.30 4.38
C PRO A 46 16.42 18.16 3.21
N SER A 47 16.72 17.26 2.27
CA SER A 47 15.82 16.94 1.16
C SER A 47 14.59 16.15 1.63
N GLY A 48 13.46 16.31 0.95
CA GLY A 48 12.22 15.59 1.23
C GLY A 48 11.02 16.52 1.46
N ILE A 49 9.93 15.96 1.99
CA ILE A 49 8.70 16.68 2.31
C ILE A 49 8.62 16.87 3.82
N PRO A 50 8.52 18.10 4.36
CA PRO A 50 8.31 18.29 5.80
C PRO A 50 7.07 17.53 6.27
N ASP A 51 7.14 16.88 7.43
CA ASP A 51 6.03 16.16 8.04
C ASP A 51 4.69 16.92 7.86
N PRO A 52 3.77 16.41 7.02
CA PRO A 52 2.51 17.10 6.71
C PRO A 52 1.64 17.34 7.95
N THR A 53 1.81 16.51 8.98
CA THR A 53 1.08 16.63 10.26
C THR A 53 1.72 17.63 11.22
N LYS A 54 2.96 18.06 10.95
CA LYS A 54 3.77 18.97 11.79
C LYS A 54 4.01 18.46 13.21
N ARG A 55 3.86 17.15 13.43
CA ARG A 55 4.11 16.51 14.74
C ARG A 55 5.60 16.32 15.00
N THR A 56 6.38 16.23 13.94
CA THR A 56 7.83 16.08 13.96
C THR A 56 8.48 17.09 13.03
N ASN A 57 9.79 17.28 13.18
CA ASN A 57 10.61 18.05 12.24
C ASN A 57 11.25 17.14 11.17
N ARG A 58 10.64 15.98 10.89
CA ARG A 58 11.16 14.98 9.96
C ARG A 58 10.86 15.35 8.52
N MET A 59 11.68 14.82 7.61
CA MET A 59 11.49 14.93 6.17
C MET A 59 11.05 13.57 5.59
N PHE A 60 9.81 13.50 5.13
CA PHE A 60 9.17 12.32 4.56
C PHE A 60 9.47 12.18 3.06
N ARG A 61 9.28 10.97 2.54
CA ARG A 61 9.42 10.65 1.11
C ARG A 61 8.23 11.11 0.28
N HIS A 62 7.06 11.26 0.91
CA HIS A 62 5.81 11.51 0.19
C HIS A 62 4.90 12.47 0.97
N PRO A 63 4.21 13.42 0.29
CA PRO A 63 3.37 14.43 0.95
C PRO A 63 2.08 13.87 1.56
N ASP A 64 1.69 12.64 1.19
CA ASP A 64 0.49 12.00 1.76
C ASP A 64 0.78 11.09 2.96
N HIS A 65 2.06 10.91 3.36
CA HIS A 65 2.37 10.18 4.58
C HIS A 65 1.97 11.00 5.81
N LYS A 66 1.34 10.34 6.78
CA LYS A 66 0.95 10.93 8.07
C LYS A 66 2.00 10.67 9.15
N PHE A 67 2.87 9.69 8.93
CA PHE A 67 4.05 9.39 9.73
C PHE A 67 5.03 8.54 8.91
N GLU A 68 6.31 8.58 9.25
CA GLU A 68 7.31 7.61 8.81
C GLU A 68 8.09 7.13 10.02
N TRP A 69 8.02 5.82 10.29
CA TRP A 69 8.64 5.21 11.45
C TRP A 69 10.10 4.83 11.20
N THR A 70 10.94 4.98 12.21
CA THR A 70 12.26 4.34 12.27
C THR A 70 12.12 2.82 12.44
N GLU A 71 13.23 2.09 12.33
CA GLU A 71 13.24 0.65 12.62
C GLU A 71 12.80 0.32 14.05
N GLU A 72 13.24 1.12 15.02
CA GLU A 72 12.88 0.98 16.43
C GLU A 72 11.39 1.22 16.65
N GLU A 73 10.85 2.34 16.15
CA GLU A 73 9.43 2.68 16.30
C GLU A 73 8.52 1.61 15.66
N TRP A 74 8.92 1.09 14.50
CA TRP A 74 8.19 0.02 13.82
C TRP A 74 8.22 -1.29 14.62
N ARG A 75 9.40 -1.68 15.11
CA ARG A 75 9.58 -2.90 15.90
C ARG A 75 8.78 -2.83 17.21
N ASP A 76 8.80 -1.69 17.89
CA ASP A 76 8.07 -1.48 19.13
C ASP A 76 6.56 -1.55 18.91
N TRP A 77 6.05 -0.86 17.88
CA TRP A 77 4.64 -0.92 17.53
C TRP A 77 4.19 -2.34 17.15
N CYS A 78 5.01 -3.05 16.35
CA CYS A 78 4.70 -4.41 15.94
C CYS A 78 4.66 -5.39 17.10
N THR A 79 5.71 -5.36 17.95
CA THR A 79 5.85 -6.31 19.06
C THR A 79 4.81 -6.08 20.15
N SER A 80 4.50 -4.81 20.46
CA SER A 80 3.41 -4.47 21.39
C SER A 80 2.05 -4.92 20.87
N SER A 81 1.73 -4.63 19.61
CA SER A 81 0.48 -5.05 18.96
C SER A 81 0.34 -6.57 18.90
N ALA A 82 1.43 -7.28 18.56
CA ALA A 82 1.43 -8.73 18.49
C ALA A 82 1.17 -9.35 19.87
N LYS A 83 1.87 -8.86 20.90
CA LYS A 83 1.68 -9.31 22.29
C LYS A 83 0.26 -9.07 22.80
N GLU A 84 -0.30 -7.88 22.54
CA GLU A 84 -1.63 -7.51 23.01
C GLU A 84 -2.74 -8.39 22.39
N TRP A 85 -2.62 -8.70 21.10
CA TRP A 85 -3.68 -9.36 20.34
C TRP A 85 -3.44 -10.86 20.07
N GLY A 86 -2.37 -11.44 20.63
CA GLY A 86 -2.08 -12.88 20.56
C GLY A 86 -1.48 -13.34 19.24
N TYR A 87 -0.54 -12.57 18.70
CA TYR A 87 0.23 -12.90 17.51
C TYR A 87 1.70 -13.08 17.86
N GLU A 88 2.37 -13.90 17.08
CA GLU A 88 3.81 -13.79 16.88
C GLU A 88 4.06 -12.82 15.71
N VAL A 89 5.18 -12.10 15.73
CA VAL A 89 5.53 -11.18 14.65
C VAL A 89 6.99 -11.31 14.24
N ASP A 90 7.21 -11.49 12.93
CA ASP A 90 8.53 -11.42 12.33
C ASP A 90 8.71 -10.06 11.67
N VAL A 91 9.61 -9.23 12.20
CA VAL A 91 9.96 -7.92 11.63
C VAL A 91 11.15 -8.06 10.70
N GLY A 92 11.04 -7.51 9.49
CA GLY A 92 12.08 -7.53 8.47
C GLY A 92 11.99 -6.32 7.54
N GLY A 93 12.44 -6.48 6.31
CA GLY A 93 12.35 -5.43 5.31
C GLY A 93 12.74 -5.88 3.91
N VAL A 94 12.58 -4.98 2.95
CA VAL A 94 12.95 -5.15 1.54
C VAL A 94 13.69 -3.91 1.02
N GLY A 95 14.55 -4.11 0.02
CA GLY A 95 15.33 -3.03 -0.60
C GLY A 95 16.55 -2.62 0.22
N LYS A 96 17.50 -3.53 0.42
CA LYS A 96 18.86 -3.15 0.82
C LYS A 96 19.59 -2.56 -0.38
N CYS A 97 20.30 -1.46 -0.17
CA CYS A 97 21.17 -0.91 -1.21
C CYS A 97 22.35 -1.86 -1.44
N VAL A 98 22.72 -2.05 -2.71
CA VAL A 98 23.94 -2.78 -3.09
C VAL A 98 25.13 -1.83 -3.25
N GLU A 99 24.86 -0.55 -3.49
CA GLU A 99 25.88 0.49 -3.56
C GLU A 99 26.27 0.94 -2.16
N VAL A 100 27.58 0.98 -1.93
CA VAL A 100 28.18 1.49 -0.70
C VAL A 100 27.79 2.96 -0.54
N ASP A 101 27.29 3.31 0.64
CA ASP A 101 27.02 4.70 0.96
C ASP A 101 28.33 5.48 1.02
N GLU A 102 28.46 6.55 0.23
CA GLU A 102 29.67 7.38 0.19
C GLU A 102 30.05 7.97 1.56
N TRP A 103 29.10 7.99 2.50
CA TRP A 103 29.26 8.50 3.86
C TRP A 103 29.30 7.41 4.93
N GLY A 104 29.42 6.13 4.55
CA GLY A 104 29.64 5.01 5.46
C GLY A 104 28.44 4.69 6.37
N ARG A 105 27.20 4.97 5.94
CA ARG A 105 25.98 4.77 6.74
C ARG A 105 25.32 3.41 6.56
N ASP A 106 25.93 2.51 5.78
CA ASP A 106 25.35 1.20 5.41
C ASP A 106 24.90 0.36 6.62
N GLU A 107 25.67 0.35 7.71
CA GLU A 107 25.44 -0.53 8.87
C GLU A 107 24.13 -0.24 9.63
N HIS A 108 23.65 1.00 9.61
CA HIS A 108 22.50 1.43 10.44
C HIS A 108 21.26 1.85 9.65
N ILE A 109 21.36 1.96 8.32
CA ILE A 109 20.26 2.39 7.45
C ILE A 109 19.20 1.29 7.24
N GLY A 110 19.62 0.02 7.28
CA GLY A 110 18.70 -1.12 7.15
C GLY A 110 18.05 -1.22 5.76
N TYR A 111 16.75 -1.55 5.74
CA TYR A 111 15.96 -1.75 4.51
C TYR A 111 15.22 -0.48 4.09
N ALA A 112 14.96 -0.30 2.79
CA ALA A 112 14.18 0.83 2.27
C ALA A 112 12.72 0.82 2.75
N SER A 113 12.12 -0.37 2.80
CA SER A 113 10.78 -0.61 3.32
C SER A 113 10.84 -1.67 4.40
N GLN A 114 10.13 -1.42 5.48
CA GLN A 114 10.02 -2.34 6.61
C GLN A 114 8.85 -3.27 6.38
N THR A 115 8.97 -4.52 6.85
CA THR A 115 7.91 -5.51 6.79
C THR A 115 7.65 -6.08 8.19
N ALA A 116 6.41 -6.52 8.44
CA ALA A 116 6.06 -7.30 9.61
C ALA A 116 5.05 -8.37 9.23
N LEU A 117 5.37 -9.63 9.53
CA LEU A 117 4.49 -10.76 9.34
C LEU A 117 3.95 -11.21 10.69
N PHE A 118 2.69 -10.90 10.94
CA PHE A 118 1.95 -11.36 12.11
C PHE A 118 1.37 -12.75 11.83
N ARG A 119 1.57 -13.69 12.75
CA ARG A 119 0.94 -15.02 12.72
C ARG A 119 0.11 -15.22 13.97
N LEU A 120 -1.16 -15.57 13.80
CA LEU A 120 -2.05 -15.82 14.92
C LEU A 120 -1.54 -17.01 15.73
N THR A 121 -1.35 -16.83 17.03
CA THR A 121 -0.93 -17.92 17.91
C THR A 121 -2.05 -18.95 18.05
N SER A 122 -1.70 -20.19 18.42
CA SER A 122 -2.69 -21.26 18.65
C SER A 122 -3.59 -21.02 19.87
N SER A 123 -3.20 -20.12 20.77
CA SER A 123 -3.92 -19.80 22.00
C SER A 123 -4.08 -18.27 22.16
N PRO A 124 -4.75 -17.59 21.23
CA PRO A 124 -4.82 -16.14 21.26
C PRO A 124 -5.83 -15.71 22.34
N PRO A 125 -5.61 -14.59 23.07
CA PRO A 125 -6.46 -14.19 24.19
C PRO A 125 -7.90 -13.99 23.70
N PRO A 126 -8.91 -14.30 24.54
CA PRO A 126 -10.31 -14.13 24.16
C PRO A 126 -10.55 -12.67 23.80
N PHE A 127 -10.91 -12.43 22.54
CA PHE A 127 -11.29 -11.11 22.08
C PHE A 127 -12.72 -10.86 22.55
N THR A 128 -12.88 -9.95 23.51
CA THR A 128 -14.19 -9.39 23.81
C THR A 128 -14.31 -8.13 22.99
N PRO A 129 -15.12 -8.09 21.91
CA PRO A 129 -15.35 -6.84 21.21
C PRO A 129 -15.81 -5.80 22.22
N PRO A 130 -15.31 -4.55 22.17
CA PRO A 130 -15.87 -3.49 22.99
C PRO A 130 -17.38 -3.49 22.75
N SER A 131 -18.16 -3.46 23.83
CA SER A 131 -19.62 -3.36 23.73
C SER A 131 -19.92 -2.24 22.75
N ARG A 132 -20.56 -2.52 21.60
CA ARG A 132 -20.94 -1.48 20.65
C ARG A 132 -21.65 -0.41 21.46
N PRO A 133 -21.02 0.75 21.71
CA PRO A 133 -21.75 1.77 22.40
C PRO A 133 -22.91 2.12 21.48
N ASN A 134 -24.07 2.36 22.06
CA ASN A 134 -25.28 2.61 21.29
C ASN A 134 -25.15 4.01 20.66
N HIS A 135 -24.32 4.13 19.65
CA HIS A 135 -24.09 5.36 18.91
C HIS A 135 -25.12 5.40 17.79
N SER A 136 -25.89 6.48 17.69
CA SER A 136 -26.61 6.74 16.46
C SER A 136 -25.59 7.05 15.37
N HIS A 137 -25.48 6.20 14.35
CA HIS A 137 -24.75 6.56 13.15
C HIS A 137 -25.61 7.52 12.34
N THR A 138 -25.12 8.75 12.13
CA THR A 138 -25.71 9.68 11.17
C THR A 138 -25.04 9.45 9.82
N LEU A 139 -25.82 9.14 8.79
CA LEU A 139 -25.30 9.06 7.42
C LEU A 139 -24.81 10.46 7.00
N LEU A 140 -23.50 10.67 6.98
CA LEU A 140 -22.90 11.94 6.56
C LEU A 140 -22.86 12.09 5.04
N ALA A 141 -22.57 11.00 4.34
CA ALA A 141 -22.53 10.96 2.90
C ALA A 141 -22.81 9.53 2.40
N HIS A 142 -23.42 9.44 1.24
CA HIS A 142 -23.60 8.19 0.51
C HIS A 142 -23.17 8.44 -0.93
N HIS A 143 -22.13 7.75 -1.37
CA HIS A 143 -21.65 7.80 -2.74
C HIS A 143 -22.09 6.52 -3.45
N ILE A 144 -22.94 6.66 -4.47
CA ILE A 144 -23.33 5.56 -5.33
C ILE A 144 -22.39 5.57 -6.53
N HIS A 145 -21.47 4.62 -6.59
CA HIS A 145 -20.65 4.39 -7.76
C HIS A 145 -21.41 3.47 -8.71
N THR A 146 -22.12 4.06 -9.67
CA THR A 146 -22.80 3.28 -10.70
C THR A 146 -21.76 2.58 -11.57
N PRO A 147 -21.92 1.26 -11.84
CA PRO A 147 -21.05 0.57 -12.77
C PRO A 147 -21.06 1.27 -14.14
N HIS A 148 -19.91 1.30 -14.81
CA HIS A 148 -19.84 1.78 -16.19
C HIS A 148 -20.82 0.99 -17.07
N PRO A 149 -21.51 1.60 -18.05
CA PRO A 149 -22.51 0.91 -18.87
C PRO A 149 -22.00 -0.35 -19.60
N SER A 150 -20.71 -0.41 -19.92
CA SER A 150 -20.10 -1.60 -20.54
C SER A 150 -19.74 -2.71 -19.56
N SER A 151 -19.86 -2.50 -18.25
CA SER A 151 -19.48 -3.50 -17.25
C SER A 151 -20.19 -4.83 -17.50
N ARG A 152 -19.41 -5.91 -17.60
CA ARG A 152 -19.86 -7.28 -17.91
C ARG A 152 -20.48 -7.47 -19.30
N ASN A 153 -20.42 -6.46 -20.16
CA ASN A 153 -20.92 -6.48 -21.54
C ASN A 153 -19.77 -6.17 -22.50
N PRO A 154 -18.83 -7.12 -22.72
CA PRO A 154 -17.77 -6.91 -23.70
C PRO A 154 -18.35 -6.68 -25.09
N ARG A 155 -17.69 -5.81 -25.86
CA ARG A 155 -17.92 -5.64 -27.28
C ARG A 155 -17.50 -6.91 -28.05
N PRO A 156 -17.98 -7.10 -29.28
CA PRO A 156 -17.50 -8.18 -30.14
C PRO A 156 -15.97 -8.20 -30.24
N ALA A 157 -15.38 -9.40 -30.30
CA ALA A 157 -13.92 -9.59 -30.33
C ALA A 157 -13.23 -8.76 -31.42
N GLN A 158 -13.86 -8.61 -32.58
CA GLN A 158 -13.35 -7.81 -33.68
C GLN A 158 -13.20 -6.31 -33.32
N GLU A 159 -14.17 -5.74 -32.60
CA GLU A 159 -14.10 -4.34 -32.14
C GLU A 159 -13.01 -4.15 -31.08
N ILE A 160 -12.85 -5.13 -30.18
CA ILE A 160 -11.77 -5.14 -29.18
C ILE A 160 -10.42 -5.16 -29.89
N LEU A 161 -10.23 -6.07 -30.85
CA LEU A 161 -9.00 -6.21 -31.63
C LEU A 161 -8.67 -4.95 -32.44
N GLU A 162 -9.68 -4.30 -33.03
CA GLU A 162 -9.52 -3.02 -33.71
C GLU A 162 -9.09 -1.91 -32.76
N GLY A 163 -9.64 -1.87 -31.54
CA GLY A 163 -9.19 -0.99 -30.48
C GLY A 163 -7.70 -1.17 -30.16
N VAL A 164 -7.27 -2.42 -29.97
CA VAL A 164 -5.85 -2.75 -29.70
C VAL A 164 -4.97 -2.31 -30.87
N ARG A 165 -5.34 -2.62 -32.11
CA ARG A 165 -4.59 -2.19 -33.31
C ARG A 165 -4.50 -0.67 -33.42
N LYS A 166 -5.58 0.04 -33.11
CA LYS A 166 -5.60 1.51 -33.11
C LYS A 166 -4.64 2.06 -32.06
N GLN A 167 -4.61 1.46 -30.88
CA GLN A 167 -3.68 1.86 -29.82
C GLN A 167 -2.22 1.63 -30.22
N MET A 168 -1.88 0.45 -30.75
CA MET A 168 -0.52 0.15 -31.21
C MET A 168 -0.05 1.13 -32.29
N LYS A 169 -0.94 1.48 -33.23
CA LYS A 169 -0.65 2.51 -34.25
C LYS A 169 -0.46 3.89 -33.63
N LEU A 170 -1.30 4.27 -32.67
CA LEU A 170 -1.20 5.56 -31.99
C LEU A 170 0.16 5.72 -31.28
N TRP A 171 0.64 4.64 -30.67
CA TRP A 171 1.92 4.63 -29.96
C TRP A 171 3.12 4.33 -30.87
N ASN A 172 2.86 4.01 -32.14
CA ASN A 172 3.86 3.63 -33.14
C ASN A 172 4.78 2.48 -32.65
N VAL A 173 4.16 1.45 -32.07
CA VAL A 173 4.85 0.27 -31.54
C VAL A 173 4.44 -0.98 -32.31
N ALA A 174 5.40 -1.90 -32.49
CA ALA A 174 5.17 -3.20 -33.11
C ALA A 174 4.69 -4.25 -32.09
N GLU A 175 4.99 -4.05 -30.80
CA GLU A 175 4.72 -4.99 -29.72
C GLU A 175 4.19 -4.23 -28.50
N MET A 176 3.28 -4.85 -27.75
CA MET A 176 2.78 -4.39 -26.46
C MET A 176 2.48 -5.61 -25.59
N THR A 177 2.74 -5.51 -24.29
CA THR A 177 2.32 -6.52 -23.32
C THR A 177 0.82 -6.46 -23.08
N VAL A 178 0.21 -7.58 -22.67
CA VAL A 178 -1.22 -7.61 -22.28
C VAL A 178 -1.51 -6.59 -21.19
N GLN A 179 -0.58 -6.38 -20.25
CA GLN A 179 -0.75 -5.40 -19.17
C GLN A 179 -0.80 -3.96 -19.70
N GLU A 180 0.06 -3.58 -20.64
CA GLU A 180 0.06 -2.25 -21.25
C GLU A 180 -1.19 -1.98 -22.07
N VAL A 181 -1.70 -2.99 -22.77
CA VAL A 181 -2.97 -2.93 -23.51
C VAL A 181 -4.14 -2.82 -22.55
N TRP A 182 -4.16 -3.63 -21.48
CA TRP A 182 -5.22 -3.63 -20.47
C TRP A 182 -5.30 -2.32 -19.67
N ALA A 183 -4.15 -1.69 -19.43
CA ALA A 183 -4.07 -0.40 -18.75
C ALA A 183 -4.74 0.75 -19.53
N GLN A 184 -5.03 0.56 -20.83
CA GLN A 184 -5.76 1.55 -21.61
C GLN A 184 -7.25 1.53 -21.26
N HIS A 185 -7.74 2.67 -20.78
CA HIS A 185 -9.12 2.80 -20.32
C HIS A 185 -10.13 2.43 -21.42
N GLU A 186 -9.90 2.87 -22.66
CA GLU A 186 -10.76 2.54 -23.80
C GLU A 186 -10.81 1.02 -24.06
N ILE A 187 -9.69 0.32 -23.95
CA ILE A 187 -9.64 -1.14 -24.17
C ILE A 187 -10.35 -1.88 -23.04
N SER A 188 -10.09 -1.51 -21.79
CA SER A 188 -10.79 -2.11 -20.64
C SER A 188 -12.31 -1.85 -20.69
N ILE A 189 -12.75 -0.70 -21.21
CA ILE A 189 -14.16 -0.40 -21.49
C ILE A 189 -14.72 -1.30 -22.59
N LEU A 190 -14.03 -1.47 -23.72
CA LEU A 190 -14.45 -2.36 -24.81
C LEU A 190 -14.58 -3.81 -24.33
N CYS A 191 -13.70 -4.24 -23.42
CA CYS A 191 -13.74 -5.57 -22.83
C CYS A 191 -14.77 -5.70 -21.69
N GLY A 192 -15.53 -4.65 -21.39
CA GLY A 192 -16.51 -4.63 -20.31
C GLY A 192 -15.92 -4.89 -18.92
N GLY A 193 -14.64 -4.57 -18.72
CA GLY A 193 -13.89 -4.87 -17.50
C GLY A 193 -13.50 -6.34 -17.33
N ASN A 194 -13.68 -7.19 -18.35
CA ASN A 194 -13.25 -8.59 -18.33
C ASN A 194 -11.97 -8.81 -19.16
N VAL A 195 -10.84 -9.04 -18.49
CA VAL A 195 -9.55 -9.28 -19.16
C VAL A 195 -9.56 -10.55 -20.03
N VAL A 196 -10.40 -11.54 -19.72
CA VAL A 196 -10.52 -12.75 -20.55
C VAL A 196 -11.06 -12.41 -21.94
N ALA A 197 -11.98 -11.44 -22.05
CA ALA A 197 -12.49 -11.00 -23.35
C ALA A 197 -11.40 -10.31 -24.20
N LEU A 198 -10.42 -9.65 -23.57
CA LEU A 198 -9.25 -9.14 -24.28
C LEU A 198 -8.40 -10.30 -24.81
N LEU A 199 -8.09 -11.28 -23.95
CA LEU A 199 -7.28 -12.44 -24.31
C LEU A 199 -7.92 -13.24 -25.46
N ASP A 200 -9.23 -13.48 -25.39
CA ASP A 200 -9.99 -14.18 -26.43
C ASP A 200 -10.02 -13.40 -27.76
N ALA A 201 -9.94 -12.08 -27.73
CA ALA A 201 -9.96 -11.23 -28.92
C ALA A 201 -8.59 -11.11 -29.63
N ILE A 202 -7.49 -11.33 -28.91
CA ILE A 202 -6.12 -11.20 -29.45
C ILE A 202 -5.45 -12.54 -29.72
N HIS A 203 -6.07 -13.64 -29.29
CA HIS A 203 -5.63 -15.02 -29.56
C HIS A 203 -6.17 -15.51 -30.91
#